data_AF-A0A3B4GGS8-F1
#
_entry.id   AF-A0A3B4GGS8-F1
#
_cell.length_a   1.000
_cell.length_b   1.000
_cell.length_c   1.000
_cell.angle_alpha   90.00
_cell.angle_beta   90.00
_cell.angle_gamma   90.00
#
_symmetry.space_group_name_H-M   'P 1'
#
loop_
_entity.id
_entity.type
_entity.pdbx_description
1 polymer ?
#
loop_
_entity_poly.entity_id
_entity_poly.type
_entity_poly.pdbx_seq_one_letter_code
_entity_poly.pdbx_strand_id
1 'polypeptide(L)'
;KRFTYPDFLKRQSTMFKRWLMALVARVGLIVLTLCCCVLLLYLLACKPVSHSSQQSLPWAGSATSKERYMALLQEREDSHRHYINSLTKQIAQLKEALQERTQQLQESLDKEFFRSQLNQAEVNSGVKLPSEYALIPFDTFTLQSVYQLETGLTRHPAERPVRKDRRDELIGTVETALHVLNGPKHHTDNIRRKHTFSPSDFIQGLTRTERDRGSIYELMFKGDSPQDFTQLVLFRPFGPVMKVKSEIVNTQNIIINIIVPLSKRVDTFKQFIKNFREVCIQQDGRVHLTVVYFGRDQIDEVKLESLGEILKSLFY
;
A
#
# COMPACT_ATOMS: atom_id res chain seq x y z
N LYS A 1 41.83 16.76 -29.17
CA LYS A 1 41.99 16.88 -27.69
C LYS A 1 40.58 16.91 -27.08
N ARG A 2 40.15 15.80 -26.46
CA ARG A 2 38.82 15.64 -25.85
C ARG A 2 38.79 16.41 -24.53
N PHE A 3 37.86 17.34 -24.38
CA PHE A 3 37.55 17.95 -23.09
C PHE A 3 36.63 17.01 -22.32
N THR A 4 37.17 16.46 -21.23
CA THR A 4 36.48 15.62 -20.26
C THR A 4 35.54 16.48 -19.41
N TYR A 5 34.33 15.99 -19.16
CA TYR A 5 33.23 16.64 -18.43
C TYR A 5 33.29 16.66 -16.87
N PRO A 6 34.31 16.15 -16.12
CA PRO A 6 34.20 16.11 -14.66
C PRO A 6 34.61 17.42 -13.95
N ASP A 7 35.17 18.42 -14.66
CA ASP A 7 35.73 19.61 -14.01
C ASP A 7 34.70 20.73 -13.77
N PHE A 8 33.55 20.72 -14.44
CA PHE A 8 32.54 21.78 -14.31
C PHE A 8 31.72 21.66 -13.01
N LEU A 9 31.36 20.44 -12.60
CA LEU A 9 30.54 20.20 -11.40
C LEU A 9 31.32 20.40 -10.09
N LYS A 10 32.64 20.17 -10.09
CA LYS A 10 33.48 20.36 -8.90
C LYS A 10 33.68 21.85 -8.57
N ARG A 11 33.60 22.75 -9.56
CA ARG A 11 33.76 24.20 -9.39
C ARG A 11 32.51 24.89 -8.86
N GLN A 12 31.31 24.35 -9.12
CA GLN A 12 30.05 24.92 -8.66
C GLN A 12 29.81 24.63 -7.15
N SER A 13 30.21 23.44 -6.67
CA SER A 13 30.08 23.07 -5.25
C SER A 13 30.99 23.89 -4.32
N THR A 14 32.18 24.28 -4.77
CA THR A 14 33.13 25.07 -3.95
C THR A 14 32.71 26.53 -3.80
N MET A 15 32.07 27.12 -4.82
CA MET A 15 31.53 28.48 -4.73
C MET A 15 30.30 28.56 -3.82
N PHE A 16 29.42 27.56 -3.84
CA PHE A 16 28.26 27.50 -2.93
C PHE A 16 28.68 27.35 -1.47
N LYS A 17 29.67 26.48 -1.19
CA LYS A 17 30.21 26.31 0.17
C LYS A 17 30.87 27.59 0.70
N ARG A 18 31.61 28.32 -0.14
CA ARG A 18 32.21 29.60 0.23
C ARG A 18 31.16 30.68 0.51
N TRP A 19 30.09 30.72 -0.29
CA TRP A 19 28.97 31.63 -0.08
C TRP A 19 28.21 31.31 1.22
N LEU A 20 27.95 30.02 1.49
CA LEU A 20 27.31 29.57 2.72
C LEU A 20 28.15 29.90 3.96
N MET A 21 29.47 29.65 3.93
CA MET A 21 30.36 29.97 5.04
C MET A 21 30.45 31.49 5.29
N ALA A 22 30.43 32.30 4.23
CA ALA A 22 30.37 33.76 4.35
C ALA A 22 29.04 34.24 4.95
N LEU A 23 27.92 33.57 4.61
CA LEU A 23 26.60 33.88 5.15
C LEU A 23 26.50 33.50 6.63
N VAL A 24 26.98 32.32 7.02
CA VAL A 24 27.03 31.87 8.41
C VAL A 24 27.93 32.79 9.25
N ALA A 25 29.08 33.22 8.72
CA ALA A 25 29.97 34.15 9.41
C ALA A 25 29.31 35.54 9.62
N ARG A 26 28.59 36.06 8.62
CA ARG A 26 27.87 37.33 8.74
C ARG A 26 26.72 37.26 9.75
N VAL A 27 25.93 36.19 9.71
CA VAL A 27 24.84 35.98 10.69
C VAL A 27 25.40 35.80 12.09
N GLY A 28 26.50 35.05 12.26
CA GLY A 28 27.17 34.89 13.55
C GLY A 28 27.66 36.22 14.14
N LEU A 29 28.23 37.10 13.31
CA LEU A 29 28.67 38.44 13.73
C LEU A 29 27.51 39.32 14.18
N ILE A 30 26.37 39.24 13.48
CA ILE A 30 25.14 39.98 13.83
C ILE A 30 24.57 39.48 15.16
N VAL A 31 24.51 38.16 15.38
CA VAL A 31 24.02 37.59 16.64
C VAL A 31 24.94 37.97 17.81
N LEU A 32 26.26 37.95 17.61
CA LEU A 32 27.24 38.34 18.64
C LEU A 32 27.10 39.82 19.01
N THR A 33 26.94 40.70 18.02
CA THR A 33 26.73 42.14 18.26
C THR A 33 25.42 42.42 18.97
N LEU A 34 24.32 41.76 18.57
CA LEU A 34 23.05 41.83 19.30
C LEU A 34 23.17 41.35 20.75
N CYS A 35 23.87 40.23 20.99
CA CYS A 35 24.12 39.72 22.33
C CYS A 35 24.91 40.71 23.19
N CYS A 36 25.96 41.32 22.63
CA CYS A 36 26.73 42.37 23.32
C CYS A 36 25.88 43.61 23.61
N CYS A 37 25.00 44.03 22.69
CA CYS A 37 24.07 45.14 22.94
C CYS A 37 23.10 44.82 24.08
N VAL A 38 22.57 43.60 24.14
CA VAL A 38 21.67 43.17 25.23
C VAL A 38 22.42 43.11 26.57
N LEU A 39 23.66 42.63 26.60
CA LEU A 39 24.50 42.64 27.81
C LEU A 39 24.85 44.07 28.27
N LEU A 40 25.15 44.97 27.35
CA LEU A 40 25.38 46.38 27.67
C LEU A 40 24.11 47.07 28.17
N LEU A 41 22.96 46.79 27.58
CA LEU A 41 21.67 47.28 28.06
C LEU A 41 21.33 46.70 29.44
N TYR A 42 21.66 45.44 29.69
CA TYR A 42 21.51 44.82 31.01
C TYR A 42 22.43 45.48 32.05
N LEU A 43 23.69 45.78 31.69
CA LEU A 43 24.63 46.49 32.58
C LEU A 43 24.26 47.96 32.78
N LEU A 44 23.66 48.63 31.79
CA LEU A 44 23.14 49.98 31.90
C LEU A 44 21.84 50.04 32.72
N ALA A 45 20.98 49.03 32.61
CA ALA A 45 19.79 48.85 33.45
C ALA A 45 20.16 48.42 34.88
N CYS A 46 21.32 47.76 35.06
CA CYS A 46 21.93 47.44 36.34
C CYS A 46 22.99 48.49 36.75
N LYS A 47 22.68 49.79 36.65
CA LYS A 47 23.36 50.80 37.47
C LYS A 47 22.63 50.93 38.81
N PRO A 48 23.24 50.52 39.94
CA PRO A 48 22.66 50.80 41.24
C PRO A 48 22.73 52.31 41.48
N VAL A 49 21.59 52.92 41.79
CA VAL A 49 21.52 54.27 42.36
C VAL A 49 22.35 54.25 43.65
N SER A 50 23.45 55.00 43.65
CA SER A 50 24.26 55.26 44.83
C SER A 50 23.46 56.16 45.79
N HIS A 51 22.75 55.55 46.73
CA HIS A 51 22.22 56.27 47.88
C HIS A 51 23.31 56.36 48.95
N SER A 52 23.91 57.54 49.05
CA SER A 52 24.60 58.00 50.24
C SER A 52 23.60 58.14 51.39
N SER A 53 23.95 57.52 52.52
CA SER A 53 23.68 57.93 53.90
C SER A 53 22.27 58.43 54.28
N GLN A 54 21.54 57.67 55.12
CA GLN A 54 21.41 57.98 56.55
C GLN A 54 20.40 57.05 57.29
N GLN A 55 20.86 56.61 58.46
CA GLN A 55 20.12 56.43 59.72
C GLN A 55 19.01 55.37 59.81
N SER A 56 19.41 54.28 60.45
CA SER A 56 18.57 53.40 61.26
C SER A 56 17.82 54.19 62.34
N LEU A 57 16.49 54.18 62.26
CA LEU A 57 15.59 54.43 63.39
C LEU A 57 14.68 53.19 63.54
N PRO A 58 14.67 52.54 64.71
CA PRO A 58 13.93 51.31 64.92
C PRO A 58 12.45 51.64 65.16
N TRP A 59 11.62 51.52 64.12
CA TRP A 59 10.17 51.60 64.28
C TRP A 59 9.59 50.21 64.57
N ALA A 60 9.49 49.89 65.86
CA ALA A 60 8.77 48.73 66.35
C ALA A 60 7.26 48.93 66.09
N GLY A 61 6.74 48.29 65.04
CA GLY A 61 5.31 48.32 64.70
C GLY A 61 4.93 47.81 63.28
N SER A 62 5.88 47.56 62.38
CA SER A 62 5.60 47.35 60.94
C SER A 62 5.72 45.92 60.42
N ALA A 63 6.23 44.96 61.22
CA ALA A 63 6.42 43.57 60.79
C ALA A 63 5.09 42.93 60.35
N THR A 64 4.03 43.12 61.14
CA THR A 64 2.70 42.55 60.87
C THR A 64 2.01 43.19 59.66
N SER A 65 2.25 44.47 59.36
CA SER A 65 1.68 45.14 58.19
C SER A 65 2.39 44.75 56.90
N LYS A 66 3.72 44.59 56.94
CA LYS A 66 4.51 44.10 55.81
C LYS A 66 4.15 42.66 55.47
N GLU A 67 4.00 41.80 56.48
CA GLU A 67 3.55 40.41 56.31
C GLU A 67 2.16 40.31 55.69
N ARG A 68 1.20 41.15 56.11
CA ARG A 68 -0.14 41.21 55.47
C ARG A 68 -0.09 41.66 54.01
N TYR A 69 0.73 42.65 53.69
CA TYR A 69 0.87 43.11 52.30
C TYR A 69 1.53 42.03 51.42
N MET A 70 2.54 41.34 51.94
CA MET A 70 3.16 40.19 51.27
C MET A 70 2.17 39.04 51.07
N ALA A 71 1.31 38.75 52.06
CA ALA A 71 0.27 37.72 51.93
C ALA A 71 -0.75 38.06 50.84
N LEU A 72 -1.16 39.34 50.70
CA LEU A 72 -2.09 39.77 49.65
C LEU A 72 -1.47 39.70 48.24
N LEU A 73 -0.16 39.96 48.10
CA LEU A 73 0.55 39.77 46.84
C LEU A 73 0.65 38.28 46.48
N GLN A 74 1.00 37.45 47.47
CA GLN A 74 1.07 36.00 47.32
C GLN A 74 -0.27 35.43 46.87
N GLU A 75 -1.38 35.84 47.49
CA GLU A 75 -2.73 35.39 47.14
C GLU A 75 -3.14 35.78 45.71
N ARG A 76 -2.75 36.98 45.25
CA ARG A 76 -2.95 37.38 43.85
C ARG A 76 -2.09 36.56 42.90
N GLU A 77 -0.81 36.35 43.22
CA GLU A 77 0.07 35.53 42.41
C GLU A 77 -0.41 34.08 42.32
N ASP A 78 -0.89 33.52 43.42
CA ASP A 78 -1.48 32.18 43.46
C ASP A 78 -2.77 32.12 42.64
N SER A 79 -3.64 33.13 42.75
CA SER A 79 -4.84 33.24 41.93
C SER A 79 -4.51 33.32 40.43
N HIS A 80 -3.51 34.12 40.06
CA HIS A 80 -3.03 34.22 38.67
C HIS A 80 -2.39 32.91 38.21
N ARG A 81 -1.58 32.25 39.05
CA ARG A 81 -1.03 30.92 38.76
C ARG A 81 -2.14 29.91 38.51
N HIS A 82 -3.18 29.88 39.34
CA HIS A 82 -4.31 28.98 39.16
C HIS A 82 -5.09 29.28 37.87
N TYR A 83 -5.34 30.56 37.56
CA TYR A 83 -6.02 30.95 36.33
C TYR A 83 -5.22 30.59 35.08
N ILE A 84 -3.91 30.88 35.07
CA ILE A 84 -2.99 30.50 33.97
C ILE A 84 -2.95 28.99 33.81
N ASN A 85 -2.83 28.24 34.90
CA ASN A 85 -2.79 26.78 34.84
C ASN A 85 -4.12 26.20 34.31
N SER A 86 -5.26 26.78 34.70
CA SER A 86 -6.58 26.39 34.19
C SER A 86 -6.70 26.65 32.69
N LEU A 87 -6.35 27.87 32.22
CA LEU A 87 -6.34 28.20 30.80
C LEU A 87 -5.38 27.32 30.00
N THR A 88 -4.20 27.03 30.54
CA THR A 88 -3.22 26.17 29.89
C THR A 88 -3.77 24.76 29.69
N LYS A 89 -4.48 24.21 30.69
CA LYS A 89 -5.18 22.92 30.58
C LYS A 89 -6.28 22.96 29.53
N GLN A 90 -7.09 24.03 29.50
CA GLN A 90 -8.15 24.18 28.50
C GLN A 90 -7.58 24.26 27.07
N ILE A 91 -6.49 25.00 26.87
CA ILE A 91 -5.82 25.08 25.57
C ILE A 91 -5.26 23.73 25.16
N ALA A 92 -4.67 22.97 26.08
CA ALA A 92 -4.17 21.62 25.78
C ALA A 92 -5.31 20.68 25.36
N GLN A 93 -6.41 20.67 26.11
CA GLN A 93 -7.60 19.87 25.79
C GLN A 93 -8.22 20.26 24.45
N LEU A 94 -8.37 21.56 24.18
CA LEU A 94 -8.92 22.05 22.91
C LEU A 94 -8.01 21.71 21.73
N LYS A 95 -6.68 21.81 21.90
CA LYS A 95 -5.72 21.41 20.87
C LYS A 95 -5.81 19.92 20.55
N GLU A 96 -5.88 19.07 21.58
CA GLU A 96 -6.01 17.63 21.42
C GLU A 96 -7.32 17.27 20.70
N ALA A 97 -8.46 17.82 21.15
CA ALA A 97 -9.75 17.59 20.52
C ALA A 97 -9.81 18.11 19.06
N LEU A 98 -9.19 19.26 18.77
CA LEU A 98 -9.10 19.79 17.41
C LEU A 98 -8.23 18.88 16.52
N GLN A 99 -7.11 18.39 17.05
CA GLN A 99 -6.21 17.49 16.33
C GLN A 99 -6.91 16.16 16.01
N GLU A 100 -7.59 15.56 16.99
CA GLU A 100 -8.40 14.35 16.78
C GLU A 100 -9.49 14.56 15.73
N ARG A 101 -10.24 15.66 15.81
CA ARG A 101 -11.29 15.99 14.84
C ARG A 101 -10.73 16.20 13.44
N THR A 102 -9.59 16.89 13.32
CA THR A 102 -8.93 17.12 12.04
C THR A 102 -8.47 15.79 11.43
N GLN A 103 -7.90 14.90 12.24
CA GLN A 103 -7.49 13.57 11.80
C GLN A 103 -8.69 12.73 11.36
N GLN A 104 -9.78 12.73 12.12
CA GLN A 104 -11.02 12.02 11.75
C GLN A 104 -11.60 12.53 10.43
N LEU A 105 -11.64 13.85 10.23
CA LEU A 105 -12.12 14.45 8.99
C LEU A 105 -11.21 14.07 7.82
N GLN A 106 -9.89 14.12 8.01
CA GLN A 106 -8.92 13.71 6.99
C GLN A 106 -9.13 12.24 6.60
N GLU A 107 -9.25 11.33 7.57
CA GLU A 107 -9.50 9.92 7.31
C GLU A 107 -10.84 9.67 6.60
N SER A 108 -11.87 10.46 6.91
CA SER A 108 -13.16 10.36 6.23
C SER A 108 -13.09 10.83 4.78
N LEU A 109 -12.40 11.94 4.52
CA LEU A 109 -12.19 12.49 3.19
C LEU A 109 -11.36 11.54 2.32
N ASP A 110 -10.28 10.98 2.90
CA ASP A 110 -9.43 10.01 2.21
C ASP A 110 -10.24 8.77 1.82
N LYS A 111 -11.08 8.25 2.73
CA LYS A 111 -11.99 7.13 2.43
C LYS A 111 -12.96 7.47 1.30
N GLU A 112 -13.56 8.65 1.30
CA GLU A 112 -14.46 9.09 0.24
C GLU A 112 -13.75 9.23 -1.10
N PHE A 113 -12.56 9.83 -1.12
CA PHE A 113 -11.72 9.93 -2.31
C PHE A 113 -11.40 8.55 -2.88
N PHE A 114 -10.97 7.61 -2.04
CA PHE A 114 -10.66 6.25 -2.48
C PHE A 114 -11.89 5.50 -2.98
N ARG A 115 -13.07 5.70 -2.37
CA ARG A 115 -14.33 5.15 -2.88
C ARG A 115 -14.70 5.71 -4.25
N SER A 116 -14.47 7.01 -4.48
CA SER A 116 -14.67 7.62 -5.80
C SER A 116 -13.72 7.04 -6.84
N GLN A 117 -12.44 6.87 -6.50
CA GLN A 117 -11.45 6.25 -7.41
C GLN A 117 -11.84 4.81 -7.76
N LEU A 118 -12.29 4.03 -6.77
CA LEU A 118 -12.75 2.65 -6.97
C LEU A 118 -13.95 2.57 -7.90
N ASN A 119 -14.92 3.49 -7.77
CA ASN A 119 -16.09 3.54 -8.66
C ASN A 119 -15.73 3.93 -10.10
N GLN A 120 -14.63 4.67 -10.30
CA GLN A 120 -14.14 5.01 -11.63
C GLN A 120 -13.25 3.92 -12.24
N ALA A 121 -12.58 3.14 -11.40
CA ALA A 121 -11.77 2.01 -11.82
C ALA A 121 -12.65 0.88 -12.37
N GLU A 122 -12.12 0.16 -13.36
CA GLU A 122 -12.81 -0.95 -14.01
C GLU A 122 -12.76 -2.22 -13.13
N VAL A 123 -13.23 -2.11 -11.90
CA VAL A 123 -13.30 -3.21 -10.91
C VAL A 123 -14.73 -3.68 -10.72
N ASN A 124 -15.67 -2.74 -10.57
CA ASN A 124 -17.09 -3.06 -10.39
C ASN A 124 -17.87 -3.06 -11.72
N SER A 125 -17.42 -2.30 -12.71
CA SER A 125 -18.08 -2.17 -14.01
C SER A 125 -17.07 -1.94 -15.13
N GLY A 126 -17.33 -2.54 -16.29
CA GLY A 126 -16.53 -2.33 -17.51
C GLY A 126 -16.52 -0.87 -17.95
N VAL A 127 -15.40 -0.42 -18.52
CA VAL A 127 -15.24 0.96 -19.02
C VAL A 127 -15.15 0.94 -20.54
N LYS A 128 -15.80 1.92 -21.19
CA LYS A 128 -15.68 2.09 -22.63
C LYS A 128 -14.27 2.60 -22.96
N LEU A 129 -13.50 1.80 -23.68
CA LEU A 129 -12.19 2.19 -24.17
C LEU A 129 -12.30 3.03 -25.46
N PRO A 130 -11.44 4.04 -25.66
CA PRO A 130 -11.45 4.86 -26.88
C PRO A 130 -10.99 4.06 -28.11
N SER A 131 -10.10 3.08 -27.93
CA SER A 131 -9.60 2.20 -28.98
C SER A 131 -9.05 0.89 -28.38
N GLU A 132 -8.77 -0.10 -29.23
CA GLU A 132 -8.18 -1.38 -28.85
C GLU A 132 -6.79 -1.22 -28.21
N TYR A 133 -6.04 -0.19 -28.61
CA TYR A 133 -4.71 0.11 -28.06
C TYR A 133 -4.73 0.71 -26.66
N ALA A 134 -5.90 1.12 -26.17
CA ALA A 134 -6.05 1.60 -24.80
C ALA A 134 -6.21 0.45 -23.78
N LEU A 135 -6.29 -0.80 -24.25
CA LEU A 135 -6.41 -1.97 -23.39
C LEU A 135 -5.09 -2.22 -22.65
N ILE A 136 -5.16 -2.21 -21.33
CA ILE A 136 -4.05 -2.59 -20.46
C ILE A 136 -4.24 -4.07 -20.09
N PRO A 137 -3.31 -4.97 -20.46
CA PRO A 137 -3.44 -6.38 -20.14
C PRO A 137 -3.20 -6.64 -18.65
N PHE A 138 -3.67 -7.81 -18.18
CA PHE A 138 -3.34 -8.32 -16.87
C PHE A 138 -2.00 -9.07 -16.91
N ASP A 139 -1.16 -8.81 -15.92
CA ASP A 139 0.00 -9.64 -15.61
C ASP A 139 -0.40 -10.70 -14.59
N THR A 140 0.16 -11.91 -14.72
CA THR A 140 -0.06 -12.98 -13.74
C THR A 140 1.15 -13.12 -12.84
N PHE A 141 0.96 -13.44 -11.57
CA PHE A 141 2.05 -13.74 -10.65
C PHE A 141 1.70 -14.86 -9.68
N THR A 142 2.75 -15.54 -9.23
CA THR A 142 2.74 -16.49 -8.12
C THR A 142 3.68 -15.94 -7.03
N LEU A 143 3.89 -16.70 -5.95
CA LEU A 143 4.89 -16.30 -4.93
C LEU A 143 6.33 -16.21 -5.48
N GLN A 144 6.62 -16.93 -6.56
CA GLN A 144 7.99 -17.11 -7.05
C GLN A 144 8.22 -16.50 -8.44
N SER A 145 7.18 -16.44 -9.25
CA SER A 145 7.26 -16.03 -10.66
C SER A 145 6.24 -14.94 -10.99
N VAL A 146 6.60 -14.11 -11.95
CA VAL A 146 5.73 -13.14 -12.61
C VAL A 146 5.75 -13.45 -14.10
N TYR A 147 4.60 -13.32 -14.74
CA TYR A 147 4.37 -13.54 -16.15
C TYR A 147 3.86 -12.23 -16.74
N GLN A 148 4.70 -11.57 -17.52
CA GLN A 148 4.40 -10.27 -18.11
C GLN A 148 4.26 -10.40 -19.62
N LEU A 149 3.27 -9.72 -20.18
CA LEU A 149 3.09 -9.69 -21.64
C LEU A 149 4.06 -8.72 -22.33
N GLU A 150 4.51 -7.68 -21.63
CA GLU A 150 5.40 -6.66 -22.17
C GLU A 150 6.78 -7.21 -22.60
N THR A 151 7.24 -8.29 -21.95
CA THR A 151 8.53 -8.92 -22.28
C THR A 151 8.45 -9.82 -23.51
N GLY A 152 7.24 -10.00 -24.06
CA GLY A 152 6.96 -10.77 -25.26
C GLY A 152 6.88 -12.28 -25.02
N LEU A 153 6.56 -13.04 -26.06
CA LEU A 153 6.49 -14.51 -26.04
C LEU A 153 7.89 -15.14 -26.07
N THR A 154 8.67 -14.87 -25.03
CA THR A 154 10.02 -15.42 -24.90
C THR A 154 9.98 -16.93 -24.61
N ARG A 155 11.11 -17.60 -24.81
CA ARG A 155 11.28 -19.02 -24.46
C ARG A 155 11.07 -19.31 -22.96
N HIS A 156 11.26 -18.30 -22.10
CA HIS A 156 11.12 -18.40 -20.66
C HIS A 156 10.16 -17.33 -20.14
N PRO A 157 8.84 -17.58 -20.26
CA PRO A 157 7.82 -16.60 -19.87
C PRO A 157 7.73 -16.40 -18.35
N ALA A 158 8.27 -17.33 -17.55
CA ALA A 158 8.34 -17.21 -16.11
C ALA A 158 9.55 -16.38 -15.69
N GLU A 159 9.30 -15.14 -15.25
CA GLU A 159 10.33 -14.26 -14.75
C GLU A 159 10.34 -14.24 -13.23
N ARG A 160 11.52 -14.14 -12.63
CA ARG A 160 11.58 -13.79 -11.20
C ARG A 160 11.37 -12.29 -11.09
N PRO A 161 10.57 -11.80 -10.15
CA PRO A 161 10.43 -10.37 -9.95
C PRO A 161 11.80 -9.79 -9.54
N VAL A 162 12.52 -9.18 -10.50
CA VAL A 162 13.94 -8.82 -10.33
C VAL A 162 14.07 -7.62 -9.39
N ARG A 163 13.18 -6.64 -9.56
CA ARG A 163 13.20 -5.41 -8.77
C ARG A 163 12.64 -5.67 -7.37
N LYS A 164 13.30 -5.12 -6.35
CA LYS A 164 12.97 -5.34 -4.94
C LYS A 164 11.64 -4.68 -4.56
N ASP A 165 11.42 -3.46 -5.02
CA ASP A 165 10.16 -2.71 -4.87
C ASP A 165 8.94 -3.50 -5.36
N ARG A 166 9.02 -4.07 -6.58
CA ARG A 166 7.91 -4.86 -7.15
C ARG A 166 7.69 -6.16 -6.38
N ARG A 167 8.76 -6.79 -5.88
CA ARG A 167 8.65 -7.98 -5.01
C ARG A 167 7.93 -7.66 -3.72
N ASP A 168 8.42 -6.64 -3.02
CA ASP A 168 7.89 -6.24 -1.72
C ASP A 168 6.42 -5.80 -1.85
N GLU A 169 6.05 -5.18 -2.99
CA GLU A 169 4.66 -4.86 -3.34
C GLU A 169 3.77 -6.10 -3.48
N LEU A 170 4.18 -7.09 -4.28
CA LEU A 170 3.37 -8.29 -4.52
C LEU A 170 3.24 -9.13 -3.24
N ILE A 171 4.34 -9.28 -2.50
CA ILE A 171 4.36 -9.99 -1.21
C ILE A 171 3.46 -9.26 -0.20
N GLY A 172 3.63 -7.94 -0.05
CA GLY A 172 2.80 -7.16 0.87
C GLY A 172 1.31 -7.19 0.50
N THR A 173 0.98 -7.33 -0.78
CA THR A 173 -0.40 -7.50 -1.24
C THR A 173 -0.97 -8.86 -0.81
N VAL A 174 -0.19 -9.95 -0.93
CA VAL A 174 -0.58 -11.28 -0.45
C VAL A 174 -0.70 -11.30 1.08
N GLU A 175 0.22 -10.66 1.80
CA GLU A 175 0.14 -10.53 3.27
C GLU A 175 -1.12 -9.77 3.71
N THR A 176 -1.42 -8.66 3.03
CA THR A 176 -2.66 -7.89 3.27
C THR A 176 -3.89 -8.75 2.99
N ALA A 177 -3.86 -9.55 1.93
CA ALA A 177 -4.95 -10.47 1.61
C ALA A 177 -5.18 -11.51 2.71
N LEU A 178 -4.11 -12.12 3.22
CA LEU A 178 -4.18 -13.08 4.33
C LEU A 178 -4.73 -12.42 5.59
N HIS A 179 -4.30 -11.19 5.90
CA HIS A 179 -4.86 -10.43 7.03
C HIS A 179 -6.36 -10.15 6.84
N VAL A 180 -6.79 -9.80 5.63
CA VAL A 180 -8.21 -9.54 5.32
C VAL A 180 -9.06 -10.81 5.40
N LEU A 181 -8.56 -11.94 4.89
CA LEU A 181 -9.26 -13.22 4.91
C LEU A 181 -9.34 -13.82 6.33
N ASN A 182 -8.24 -13.72 7.09
CA ASN A 182 -8.15 -14.22 8.46
C ASN A 182 -8.63 -13.21 9.52
N GLY A 183 -8.99 -11.99 9.14
CA GLY A 183 -9.50 -10.95 10.03
C GLY A 183 -10.88 -11.27 10.61
N PRO A 184 -11.33 -10.53 11.64
CA PRO A 184 -12.68 -10.67 12.20
C PRO A 184 -13.73 -10.19 11.19
N LYS A 185 -14.71 -11.05 10.85
CA LYS A 185 -15.84 -10.66 10.00
C LYS A 185 -16.96 -10.12 10.89
N HIS A 186 -17.43 -8.90 10.62
CA HIS A 186 -18.67 -8.39 11.19
C HIS A 186 -19.84 -9.09 10.47
N HIS A 187 -20.61 -9.90 11.21
CA HIS A 187 -21.88 -10.52 10.79
C HIS A 187 -21.84 -11.62 9.73
N THR A 188 -21.41 -12.84 10.10
CA THR A 188 -21.98 -14.11 9.57
C THR A 188 -21.68 -15.24 10.55
N ASP A 189 -22.70 -16.05 10.84
CA ASP A 189 -22.79 -17.09 11.87
C ASP A 189 -21.52 -17.90 12.19
N ASN A 190 -21.26 -18.03 13.50
CA ASN A 190 -20.20 -18.81 14.17
C ASN A 190 -20.25 -20.33 13.95
N ILE A 191 -20.97 -20.84 12.94
CA ILE A 191 -21.30 -22.27 12.81
C ILE A 191 -20.32 -23.01 11.88
N ARG A 192 -19.64 -22.32 10.96
CA ARG A 192 -18.62 -22.94 10.09
C ARG A 192 -17.23 -22.67 10.65
N ARG A 193 -16.46 -23.73 10.93
CA ARG A 193 -15.03 -23.64 11.28
C ARG A 193 -14.36 -22.74 10.25
N LYS A 194 -13.76 -21.66 10.72
CA LYS A 194 -13.06 -20.69 9.88
C LYS A 194 -11.83 -21.36 9.28
N HIS A 195 -11.77 -21.52 7.96
CA HIS A 195 -10.53 -21.86 7.28
C HIS A 195 -9.52 -20.72 7.51
N THR A 196 -8.37 -21.06 8.08
CA THR A 196 -7.27 -20.11 8.26
C THR A 196 -6.37 -20.21 7.04
N PHE A 197 -6.38 -19.17 6.21
CA PHE A 197 -5.56 -19.13 5.01
C PHE A 197 -4.09 -18.91 5.37
N SER A 198 -3.23 -19.62 4.67
CA SER A 198 -1.78 -19.53 4.75
C SER A 198 -1.19 -19.07 3.41
N PRO A 199 0.08 -18.63 3.36
CA PRO A 199 0.73 -18.32 2.09
C PRO A 199 0.76 -19.50 1.11
N SER A 200 0.80 -20.74 1.60
CA SER A 200 0.74 -21.95 0.76
C SER A 200 -0.60 -22.16 0.07
N ASP A 201 -1.67 -21.54 0.56
CA ASP A 201 -2.99 -21.62 -0.08
C ASP A 201 -3.11 -20.64 -1.24
N PHE A 202 -2.17 -19.71 -1.40
CA PHE A 202 -2.15 -18.80 -2.56
C PHE A 202 -1.74 -19.56 -3.83
N ILE A 203 -2.60 -19.51 -4.84
CA ILE A 203 -2.40 -20.21 -6.12
C ILE A 203 -1.76 -19.25 -7.12
N GLN A 204 -2.47 -18.15 -7.41
CA GLN A 204 -2.04 -17.15 -8.38
C GLN A 204 -2.75 -15.82 -8.11
N GLY A 205 -2.13 -14.75 -8.60
CA GLY A 205 -2.69 -13.41 -8.62
C GLY A 205 -2.64 -12.83 -10.03
N LEU A 206 -3.68 -12.09 -10.39
CA LEU A 206 -3.68 -11.22 -11.55
C LEU A 206 -3.48 -9.79 -11.08
N THR A 207 -2.65 -9.02 -11.77
CA THR A 207 -2.42 -7.61 -11.47
C THR A 207 -2.52 -6.77 -12.72
N ARG A 208 -3.09 -5.58 -12.56
CA ARG A 208 -3.18 -4.58 -13.61
C ARG A 208 -2.99 -3.20 -13.00
N THR A 209 -2.10 -2.40 -13.58
CA THR A 209 -1.82 -1.05 -13.10
C THR A 209 -2.28 -0.02 -14.11
N GLU A 210 -3.30 0.75 -13.72
CA GLU A 210 -3.78 1.94 -14.44
C GLU A 210 -3.02 3.15 -13.90
N ARG A 211 -2.34 3.90 -14.78
CA ARG A 211 -1.43 4.98 -14.37
C ARG A 211 -2.11 6.15 -13.66
N ASP A 212 -3.41 6.32 -13.89
CA ASP A 212 -4.26 7.40 -13.39
C ASP A 212 -5.11 6.99 -12.19
N ARG A 213 -5.32 5.68 -11.96
CA ARG A 213 -6.24 5.18 -10.91
C ARG A 213 -5.57 4.32 -9.85
N GLY A 214 -4.52 3.60 -10.22
CA GLY A 214 -3.78 2.69 -9.34
C GLY A 214 -3.78 1.24 -9.83
N SER A 215 -3.49 0.33 -8.92
CA SER A 215 -3.31 -1.10 -9.22
C SER A 215 -4.47 -1.94 -8.69
N ILE A 216 -4.93 -2.86 -9.51
CA ILE A 216 -5.91 -3.89 -9.14
C ILE A 216 -5.15 -5.20 -8.96
N TYR A 217 -5.51 -5.96 -7.93
CA TYR A 217 -5.01 -7.31 -7.69
C TYR A 217 -6.17 -8.25 -7.45
N GLU A 218 -6.26 -9.28 -8.26
CA GLU A 218 -7.22 -10.37 -8.10
C GLU A 218 -6.45 -11.60 -7.66
N LEU A 219 -6.69 -12.05 -6.44
CA LEU A 219 -5.94 -13.12 -5.79
C LEU A 219 -6.82 -14.34 -5.64
N MET A 220 -6.28 -15.50 -5.98
CA MET A 220 -6.95 -16.78 -5.86
C MET A 220 -6.28 -17.63 -4.79
N PHE A 221 -7.07 -18.03 -3.80
CA PHE A 221 -6.66 -18.92 -2.72
C PHE A 221 -7.41 -20.24 -2.81
N LYS A 222 -6.75 -21.32 -2.45
CA LYS A 222 -7.36 -22.63 -2.26
C LYS A 222 -8.33 -22.58 -1.07
N GLY A 223 -9.51 -23.15 -1.23
CA GLY A 223 -10.50 -23.30 -0.17
C GLY A 223 -10.37 -24.63 0.59
N ASP A 224 -11.42 -24.98 1.33
CA ASP A 224 -11.48 -26.21 2.12
C ASP A 224 -11.50 -27.47 1.24
N SER A 225 -12.20 -27.43 0.12
CA SER A 225 -12.28 -28.51 -0.86
C SER A 225 -11.31 -28.26 -2.02
N PRO A 226 -10.84 -29.31 -2.72
CA PRO A 226 -9.97 -29.14 -3.90
C PRO A 226 -10.61 -28.36 -5.06
N GLN A 227 -11.94 -28.24 -5.08
CA GLN A 227 -12.72 -27.51 -6.08
C GLN A 227 -13.35 -26.23 -5.52
N ASP A 228 -13.05 -25.89 -4.27
CA ASP A 228 -13.45 -24.62 -3.67
C ASP A 228 -12.27 -23.68 -3.71
N PHE A 229 -12.51 -22.46 -4.19
CA PHE A 229 -11.51 -21.40 -4.24
C PHE A 229 -12.08 -20.15 -3.58
N THR A 230 -11.20 -19.35 -2.99
CA THR A 230 -11.56 -18.02 -2.49
C THR A 230 -10.90 -16.98 -3.37
N GLN A 231 -11.71 -16.16 -4.02
CA GLN A 231 -11.28 -15.05 -4.85
C GLN A 231 -11.36 -13.76 -4.02
N LEU A 232 -10.25 -13.04 -3.93
CA LEU A 232 -10.16 -11.76 -3.25
C LEU A 232 -9.67 -10.69 -4.22
N VAL A 233 -10.46 -9.64 -4.41
CA VAL A 233 -10.07 -8.48 -5.21
C VAL A 233 -9.66 -7.35 -4.28
N LEU A 234 -8.43 -6.91 -4.43
CA LEU A 234 -7.83 -5.78 -3.75
C LEU A 234 -7.60 -4.65 -4.76
N PHE A 235 -7.81 -3.41 -4.32
CA PHE A 235 -7.51 -2.23 -5.10
C PHE A 235 -6.56 -1.34 -4.31
N ARG A 236 -5.45 -0.98 -4.95
CA ARG A 236 -4.45 -0.07 -4.40
C ARG A 236 -4.49 1.23 -5.22
N PRO A 237 -5.18 2.27 -4.74
CA PRO A 237 -5.03 3.62 -5.29
C PRO A 237 -3.60 4.14 -5.01
N PHE A 238 -3.36 5.44 -5.15
CA PHE A 238 -2.12 6.08 -4.70
C PHE A 238 -2.00 6.18 -3.16
N GLY A 239 -2.33 5.10 -2.47
CA GLY A 239 -2.45 5.02 -1.02
C GLY A 239 -2.48 3.57 -0.53
N PRO A 240 -3.15 3.29 0.60
CA PRO A 240 -3.21 1.95 1.17
C PRO A 240 -4.05 1.00 0.32
N VAL A 241 -3.74 -0.30 0.39
CA VAL A 241 -4.50 -1.35 -0.29
C VAL A 241 -5.85 -1.52 0.40
N MET A 242 -6.92 -1.60 -0.39
CA MET A 242 -8.28 -1.76 0.10
C MET A 242 -8.91 -3.05 -0.42
N LYS A 243 -9.74 -3.69 0.41
CA LYS A 243 -10.59 -4.80 -0.01
C LYS A 243 -11.75 -4.27 -0.86
N VAL A 244 -11.91 -4.81 -2.07
CA VAL A 244 -13.07 -4.53 -2.92
C VAL A 244 -14.09 -5.65 -2.83
N LYS A 245 -13.66 -6.89 -3.07
CA LYS A 245 -14.55 -8.04 -3.25
C LYS A 245 -13.95 -9.29 -2.65
N SER A 246 -14.77 -10.17 -2.08
CA SER A 246 -14.34 -11.47 -1.55
C SER A 246 -15.46 -12.47 -1.74
N GLU A 247 -15.20 -13.48 -2.56
CA GLU A 247 -16.17 -14.52 -2.93
C GLU A 247 -15.55 -15.90 -2.81
N ILE A 248 -16.40 -16.87 -2.49
CA ILE A 248 -16.06 -18.29 -2.56
C ILE A 248 -16.62 -18.82 -3.88
N VAL A 249 -15.74 -19.35 -4.72
CA VAL A 249 -16.04 -19.89 -6.03
C VAL A 249 -15.94 -21.40 -5.95
N ASN A 250 -17.07 -22.09 -6.10
CA ASN A 250 -17.12 -23.54 -6.17
C ASN A 250 -17.15 -23.97 -7.64
N THR A 251 -16.17 -24.78 -8.06
CA THR A 251 -16.03 -25.27 -9.43
C THR A 251 -16.55 -26.70 -9.63
N GLN A 252 -17.23 -27.30 -8.64
CA GLN A 252 -17.78 -28.67 -8.69
C GLN A 252 -18.65 -28.94 -9.92
N ASN A 253 -19.47 -27.96 -10.30
CA ASN A 253 -20.42 -28.09 -11.42
C ASN A 253 -19.98 -27.32 -12.68
N ILE A 254 -18.73 -26.88 -12.76
CA ILE A 254 -18.21 -26.18 -13.93
C ILE A 254 -17.61 -27.20 -14.90
N ILE A 255 -18.13 -27.21 -16.14
CA ILE A 255 -17.61 -28.04 -17.23
C ILE A 255 -16.50 -27.27 -17.95
N ILE A 256 -15.34 -27.90 -18.13
CA ILE A 256 -14.21 -27.32 -18.84
C ILE A 256 -14.31 -27.71 -20.32
N ASN A 257 -14.47 -26.74 -21.21
CA ASN A 257 -14.49 -26.98 -22.66
C ASN A 257 -13.11 -26.71 -23.27
N ILE A 258 -12.47 -27.75 -23.79
CA ILE A 258 -11.22 -27.63 -24.53
C ILE A 258 -11.53 -27.73 -26.02
N ILE A 259 -11.22 -26.66 -26.75
CA ILE A 259 -11.41 -26.60 -28.21
C ILE A 259 -10.05 -26.73 -28.87
N VAL A 260 -9.84 -27.81 -29.61
CA VAL A 260 -8.57 -28.09 -30.31
C VAL A 260 -8.78 -27.95 -31.81
N PRO A 261 -8.19 -26.91 -32.44
CA PRO A 261 -8.13 -26.84 -33.89
C PRO A 261 -7.07 -27.83 -34.41
N LEU A 262 -7.47 -28.78 -35.24
CA LEU A 262 -6.59 -29.82 -35.79
C LEU A 262 -6.49 -29.70 -37.32
N SER A 263 -5.28 -29.77 -37.86
CA SER A 263 -5.05 -29.87 -39.31
C SER A 263 -3.82 -30.73 -39.60
N LYS A 264 -3.98 -31.80 -40.38
CA LYS A 264 -2.91 -32.69 -40.92
C LYS A 264 -1.93 -33.32 -39.91
N ARG A 265 -2.06 -33.07 -38.60
CA ARG A 265 -1.11 -33.49 -37.55
C ARG A 265 -1.66 -34.61 -36.67
N VAL A 266 -2.14 -35.67 -37.29
CA VAL A 266 -2.84 -36.78 -36.61
C VAL A 266 -1.92 -37.47 -35.61
N ASP A 267 -0.65 -37.70 -35.93
CA ASP A 267 0.29 -38.38 -35.02
C ASP A 267 0.52 -37.64 -33.70
N THR A 268 0.63 -36.30 -33.75
CA THR A 268 0.73 -35.49 -32.51
C THR A 268 -0.59 -35.48 -31.74
N PHE A 269 -1.70 -35.57 -32.45
CA PHE A 269 -3.03 -35.62 -31.85
C PHE A 269 -3.27 -36.95 -31.13
N LYS A 270 -2.74 -38.07 -31.63
CA LYS A 270 -2.73 -39.38 -30.92
C LYS A 270 -2.12 -39.25 -29.53
N GLN A 271 -0.92 -38.64 -29.45
CA GLN A 271 -0.24 -38.42 -28.17
C GLN A 271 -1.03 -37.47 -27.26
N PHE A 272 -1.64 -36.43 -27.83
CA PHE A 272 -2.52 -35.53 -27.09
C PHE A 272 -3.73 -36.27 -26.50
N ILE A 273 -4.43 -37.09 -27.28
CA ILE A 273 -5.58 -37.88 -26.79
C ILE A 273 -5.18 -38.85 -25.69
N LYS A 274 -4.00 -39.47 -25.80
CA LYS A 274 -3.47 -40.34 -24.74
C LYS A 274 -3.29 -39.55 -23.43
N ASN A 275 -2.62 -38.40 -23.48
CA ASN A 275 -2.42 -37.55 -22.31
C ASN A 275 -3.76 -36.99 -21.76
N PHE A 276 -4.67 -36.62 -22.67
CA PHE A 276 -6.01 -36.15 -22.33
C PHE A 276 -6.81 -37.22 -21.57
N ARG A 277 -6.70 -38.49 -21.96
CA ARG A 277 -7.33 -39.59 -21.24
C ARG A 277 -6.80 -39.72 -19.81
N GLU A 278 -5.48 -39.75 -19.65
CA GLU A 278 -4.82 -39.93 -18.35
C GLU A 278 -5.10 -38.78 -17.37
N VAL A 279 -5.18 -37.54 -17.88
CA VAL A 279 -5.35 -36.35 -17.02
C VAL A 279 -6.81 -35.92 -16.93
N CYS A 280 -7.50 -35.76 -18.06
CA CYS A 280 -8.82 -35.12 -18.08
C CYS A 280 -9.97 -36.09 -17.87
N ILE A 281 -9.88 -37.33 -18.37
CA ILE A 281 -10.95 -38.33 -18.22
C ILE A 281 -10.81 -39.06 -16.89
N GLN A 282 -9.62 -39.57 -16.58
CA GLN A 282 -9.41 -40.40 -15.40
C GLN A 282 -9.36 -39.61 -14.08
N GLN A 283 -8.88 -38.37 -14.07
CA GLN A 283 -8.74 -37.60 -12.83
C GLN A 283 -9.92 -36.66 -12.56
N ASP A 284 -10.38 -35.92 -13.57
CA ASP A 284 -11.39 -34.85 -13.39
C ASP A 284 -12.79 -35.28 -13.88
N GLY A 285 -12.88 -35.92 -15.05
CA GLY A 285 -14.13 -36.43 -15.63
C GLY A 285 -15.11 -35.34 -16.11
N ARG A 286 -14.79 -34.05 -15.91
CA ARG A 286 -15.66 -32.89 -16.21
C ARG A 286 -15.16 -32.02 -17.37
N VAL A 287 -14.27 -32.60 -18.19
CA VAL A 287 -13.67 -31.92 -19.33
C VAL A 287 -14.32 -32.40 -20.62
N HIS A 288 -14.87 -31.47 -21.39
CA HIS A 288 -15.41 -31.73 -22.72
C HIS A 288 -14.40 -31.32 -23.78
N LEU A 289 -14.03 -32.25 -24.65
CA LEU A 289 -13.12 -32.01 -25.76
C LEU A 289 -13.90 -31.82 -27.06
N THR A 290 -13.74 -30.67 -27.70
CA THR A 290 -14.26 -30.39 -29.04
C THR A 290 -13.09 -30.29 -30.01
N VAL A 291 -13.05 -31.18 -30.99
CA VAL A 291 -12.00 -31.19 -32.02
C VAL A 291 -12.57 -30.56 -33.29
N VAL A 292 -12.00 -29.42 -33.70
CA VAL A 292 -12.37 -28.74 -34.94
C VAL A 292 -11.35 -29.13 -36.00
N TYR A 293 -11.72 -30.04 -36.89
CA TYR A 293 -10.84 -30.53 -37.94
C TYR A 293 -10.89 -29.63 -39.18
N PHE A 294 -9.74 -29.11 -39.61
CA PHE A 294 -9.56 -28.30 -40.80
C PHE A 294 -8.93 -29.13 -41.92
N GLY A 295 -9.79 -29.72 -42.77
CA GLY A 295 -9.41 -30.54 -43.91
C GLY A 295 -10.50 -31.55 -44.28
N ARG A 296 -10.35 -32.24 -45.42
CA ARG A 296 -11.20 -33.39 -45.80
C ARG A 296 -10.46 -34.72 -45.71
N ASP A 297 -9.14 -34.69 -45.71
CA ASP A 297 -8.28 -35.87 -45.64
C ASP A 297 -8.17 -36.34 -44.18
N GLN A 298 -7.97 -37.64 -43.92
CA GLN A 298 -7.68 -38.22 -42.59
C GLN A 298 -8.73 -37.98 -41.48
N ILE A 299 -9.92 -37.45 -41.81
CA ILE A 299 -10.98 -37.19 -40.81
C ILE A 299 -11.50 -38.48 -40.17
N ASP A 300 -11.55 -39.57 -40.94
CA ASP A 300 -12.02 -40.87 -40.45
C ASP A 300 -11.00 -41.52 -39.52
N GLU A 301 -9.70 -41.29 -39.75
CA GLU A 301 -8.62 -41.72 -38.84
C GLU A 301 -8.73 -40.98 -37.49
N VAL A 302 -8.92 -39.66 -37.53
CA VAL A 302 -9.12 -38.86 -36.31
C VAL A 302 -10.35 -39.32 -35.52
N LYS A 303 -11.46 -39.62 -36.20
CA LYS A 303 -12.67 -40.14 -35.54
C LYS A 303 -12.44 -41.51 -34.90
N LEU A 304 -11.81 -42.43 -35.62
CA LEU A 304 -11.52 -43.78 -35.13
C LEU A 304 -10.60 -43.74 -33.92
N GLU A 305 -9.60 -42.88 -33.90
CA GLU A 305 -8.68 -42.75 -32.78
C GLU A 305 -9.30 -42.08 -31.56
N SER A 306 -10.08 -41.01 -31.80
CA SER A 306 -10.82 -40.34 -30.73
C SER A 306 -11.78 -41.32 -30.05
N LEU A 307 -12.58 -42.07 -30.83
CA LEU A 307 -13.55 -43.02 -30.31
C LEU A 307 -12.87 -44.25 -29.70
N GLY A 308 -11.82 -44.78 -30.34
CA GLY A 308 -11.10 -45.96 -29.88
C GLY A 308 -10.44 -45.76 -28.52
N GLU A 309 -9.78 -44.63 -28.31
CA GLU A 309 -9.12 -44.32 -27.03
C GLU A 309 -10.12 -43.94 -25.93
N ILE A 310 -11.23 -43.29 -26.28
CA ILE A 310 -12.31 -42.96 -25.32
C ILE A 310 -13.08 -44.21 -24.89
N LEU A 311 -13.43 -45.10 -25.82
CA LEU A 311 -14.16 -46.34 -25.51
C LEU A 311 -13.33 -47.29 -24.63
N LYS A 312 -12.01 -47.37 -24.82
CA LYS A 312 -11.10 -48.09 -23.90
C LYS A 312 -11.14 -47.57 -22.46
N SER A 313 -11.65 -46.37 -22.22
CA SER A 313 -11.80 -45.76 -20.90
C SER A 313 -13.18 -45.97 -20.26
N LEU A 314 -14.18 -46.45 -21.01
CA LEU A 314 -15.52 -46.73 -20.49
C LEU A 314 -15.70 -48.22 -20.11
N PHE A 315 -14.84 -49.09 -20.65
CA PHE A 315 -14.89 -50.54 -20.45
C PHE A 315 -13.80 -51.09 -19.51
N TYR A 316 -13.00 -50.21 -18.89
CA TYR A 316 -12.03 -50.50 -17.83
C TYR A 316 -12.19 -49.48 -16.72
#